data_AF-A0A080LXC2-F1
#
_entry.id   AF-A0A080LXC2-F1
#
_cell.length_a   1.000
_cell.length_b   1.000
_cell.length_c   1.000
_cell.angle_alpha   90.00
_cell.angle_beta   90.00
_cell.angle_gamma   90.00
#
_symmetry.space_group_name_H-M   'P 1'
#
loop_
_entity.id
_entity.type
_entity.pdbx_description
1 polymer ?
#
loop_
_entity_poly.entity_id
_entity_poly.type
_entity_poly.pdbx_seq_one_letter_code
_entity_poly.pdbx_strand_id
1 'polypeptide(L)'
;MESITILAMVVLGGMGHIPGVILGAVLLTGLPEALRYGIEPLQRALFGRMIIDPESLRMLVFGLALVLVMRFRPAGLWPSSQRRRELAESAD
;
A
#
# COMPACT_ATOMS: atom_id res chain seq x y z
N MET A 1 -9.22 12.47 3.99
CA MET A 1 -8.84 11.07 3.69
C MET A 1 -7.89 10.96 2.50
N GLU A 2 -8.05 11.79 1.47
CA GLU A 2 -7.20 11.73 0.26
C GLU A 2 -5.71 11.95 0.55
N SER A 3 -5.36 12.87 1.45
CA SER A 3 -3.96 13.14 1.81
C SER A 3 -3.25 11.94 2.44
N ILE A 4 -3.93 11.20 3.33
CA ILE A 4 -3.39 9.99 3.96
C ILE A 4 -3.28 8.85 2.94
N THR A 5 -4.22 8.81 1.99
CA THR A 5 -4.21 7.82 0.91
C THR A 5 -2.96 8.00 0.04
N ILE A 6 -2.68 9.22 -0.39
CA ILE A 6 -1.47 9.56 -1.16
C ILE A 6 -0.22 9.27 -0.33
N LEU A 7 -0.22 9.62 0.96
CA LEU A 7 0.90 9.32 1.86
C LEU A 7 1.15 7.81 1.96
N ALA A 8 0.11 6.98 2.08
CA ALA A 8 0.24 5.53 2.13
C ALA A 8 0.81 4.95 0.82
N MET A 9 0.42 5.51 -0.34
CA MET A 9 0.97 5.11 -1.64
C MET A 9 2.47 5.39 -1.73
N VAL A 10 2.90 6.58 -1.30
CA VAL A 10 4.31 7.00 -1.30
C VAL A 10 5.12 6.20 -0.28
N VAL A 11 4.55 5.94 0.91
CA VAL A 11 5.21 5.16 1.97
C VAL A 11 5.36 3.69 1.58
N LEU A 12 4.34 3.09 0.93
CA LEU A 12 4.43 1.76 0.34
C LEU A 12 5.51 1.69 -0.74
N GLY A 13 5.58 2.70 -1.62
CA GLY A 13 6.55 2.75 -2.72
C GLY A 13 7.98 3.15 -2.34
N GLY A 14 8.16 3.83 -1.21
CA GLY A 14 9.45 4.30 -0.68
C GLY A 14 9.76 5.76 -1.01
N MET A 15 10.22 6.52 0.00
CA MET A 15 10.57 7.94 -0.13
C MET A 15 11.84 8.12 -0.96
N GLY A 16 11.68 8.46 -2.24
CA GLY A 16 12.80 8.78 -3.15
C GLY A 16 12.99 7.84 -4.34
N HIS A 17 12.09 6.87 -4.56
CA HIS A 17 12.12 5.98 -5.73
C HIS A 17 10.82 6.09 -6.54
N ILE A 18 10.81 6.93 -7.58
CA ILE A 18 9.62 7.21 -8.42
C ILE A 18 8.96 5.91 -8.96
N PRO A 19 9.69 4.92 -9.50
CA PRO A 19 9.07 3.66 -9.95
C PRO A 19 8.38 2.89 -8.82
N GLY A 20 8.99 2.89 -7.63
CA GLY A 20 8.42 2.27 -6.42
C GLY A 20 7.12 2.94 -5.99
N VAL A 21 7.07 4.27 -6.01
CA VAL A 21 5.85 5.04 -5.72
C VAL A 21 4.74 4.74 -6.73
N ILE A 22 5.07 4.65 -8.02
CA ILE A 22 4.09 4.28 -9.06
C ILE A 22 3.54 2.88 -8.80
N LEU A 23 4.40 1.91 -8.51
CA LEU A 23 3.97 0.55 -8.18
C LEU A 23 3.10 0.53 -6.91
N GLY A 24 3.49 1.30 -5.88
CA GLY A 24 2.74 1.46 -4.65
C GLY A 24 1.35 2.07 -4.88
N ALA A 25 1.24 3.10 -5.72
CA ALA A 25 -0.03 3.69 -6.10
C ALA A 25 -0.94 2.71 -6.85
N VAL A 26 -0.40 1.97 -7.82
CA VAL A 26 -1.14 0.95 -8.57
C VAL A 26 -1.62 -0.17 -7.65
N LEU A 27 -0.77 -0.63 -6.73
CA LEU A 27 -1.14 -1.65 -5.74
C LEU A 27 -2.23 -1.14 -4.81
N LEU A 28 -2.07 0.03 -4.18
CA LEU A 28 -3.03 0.53 -3.21
C LEU A 28 -4.38 0.90 -3.82
N THR A 29 -4.41 1.31 -5.09
CA THR A 29 -5.67 1.58 -5.81
C THR A 29 -6.28 0.29 -6.37
N GLY A 30 -5.48 -0.59 -6.98
CA GLY A 30 -5.98 -1.79 -7.65
C GLY A 30 -6.33 -2.93 -6.70
N LEU A 31 -5.60 -3.10 -5.60
CA LEU A 31 -5.82 -4.18 -4.63
C LEU A 31 -7.23 -4.15 -4.00
N PRO A 32 -7.72 -3.05 -3.41
CA PRO A 32 -9.07 -3.01 -2.85
C PRO A 32 -10.16 -3.19 -3.92
N GLU A 33 -9.93 -2.73 -5.15
CA GLU A 33 -10.88 -2.89 -6.25
C GLU A 33 -10.96 -4.35 -6.75
N ALA A 34 -9.80 -5.01 -6.88
CA ALA A 34 -9.73 -6.42 -7.22
C ALA A 34 -10.33 -7.30 -6.11
N LEU A 35 -10.04 -6.97 -4.85
CA LEU A 35 -10.65 -7.63 -3.70
C LEU A 35 -12.17 -7.44 -3.68
N ARG A 36 -12.67 -6.23 -3.97
CA ARG A 36 -14.10 -5.96 -4.08
C ARG A 36 -14.74 -6.84 -5.15
N TYR A 37 -14.19 -6.85 -6.36
CA TYR A 37 -14.74 -7.62 -7.48
C TYR A 37 -14.70 -9.13 -7.25
N GLY A 38 -13.69 -9.66 -6.54
CA GLY A 38 -13.60 -11.08 -6.21
C GLY A 38 -14.43 -11.51 -5.00
N ILE A 39 -14.45 -10.69 -3.95
CA ILE A 39 -15.10 -11.02 -2.67
C ILE A 39 -16.61 -10.77 -2.73
N GLU A 40 -17.08 -9.75 -3.44
CA GLU A 40 -18.51 -9.45 -3.57
C GLU A 40 -19.33 -10.63 -4.15
N PRO A 41 -18.96 -11.23 -5.30
CA PRO A 41 -19.67 -12.40 -5.82
C PRO A 41 -19.46 -13.63 -4.94
N LEU A 42 -18.27 -13.79 -4.34
CA LEU A 42 -17.99 -14.91 -3.44
C LEU A 42 -18.86 -14.85 -2.17
N GLN A 43 -19.03 -13.68 -1.58
CA GLN A 43 -19.91 -13.48 -0.42
C GLN A 43 -21.38 -13.71 -0.79
N ARG A 44 -21.82 -13.24 -1.95
CA ARG A 44 -23.18 -13.53 -2.43
C ARG A 44 -23.40 -15.02 -2.68
N ALA A 45 -22.41 -15.72 -3.24
CA ALA A 45 -22.49 -17.15 -3.51
C ALA A 45 -22.43 -18.01 -2.24
N LEU A 46 -21.57 -17.67 -1.28
CA LEU A 46 -21.38 -18.43 -0.04
C LEU A 46 -22.40 -18.09 1.04
N PHE A 47 -22.77 -16.82 1.19
CA PHE A 47 -23.58 -16.34 2.30
C PHE A 47 -24.95 -15.76 1.88
N GLY A 48 -25.23 -15.63 0.58
CA GLY A 48 -26.50 -15.12 0.06
C GLY A 48 -26.76 -13.63 0.33
N ARG A 49 -25.84 -12.95 1.03
CA ARG A 49 -25.96 -11.54 1.42
C ARG A 49 -24.58 -10.89 1.52
N MET A 50 -24.53 -9.58 1.32
CA MET A 50 -23.32 -8.80 1.55
C MET A 50 -23.12 -8.64 3.06
N ILE A 51 -22.06 -9.23 3.61
CA ILE A 51 -21.74 -9.16 5.05
C ILE A 51 -20.78 -8.00 5.33
N ILE A 52 -19.88 -7.73 4.40
CA ILE A 52 -18.87 -6.67 4.54
C ILE A 52 -19.10 -5.61 3.47
N ASP A 53 -19.30 -4.37 3.91
CA ASP A 53 -19.43 -3.24 3.01
C ASP A 53 -18.12 -2.93 2.28
N PRO A 54 -18.16 -2.56 0.99
CA PRO A 54 -16.97 -2.19 0.22
C PRO A 54 -16.15 -1.06 0.86
N GLU A 55 -16.84 -0.11 1.50
CA GLU A 55 -16.22 1.01 2.23
C GLU A 55 -15.34 0.51 3.38
N SER A 56 -15.87 -0.41 4.18
CA SER A 56 -15.16 -1.03 5.31
C SER A 56 -13.99 -1.89 4.83
N LEU A 57 -14.18 -2.62 3.72
CA LEU A 57 -13.12 -3.42 3.09
C LEU A 57 -11.95 -2.53 2.63
N ARG A 58 -12.25 -1.39 2.00
CA ARG A 58 -11.24 -0.40 1.58
C ARG A 58 -10.45 0.11 2.78
N MET A 59 -11.12 0.52 3.86
CA MET A 59 -10.44 0.98 5.08
C MET A 59 -9.57 -0.12 5.72
N LEU A 60 -10.05 -1.36 5.75
CA LEU A 60 -9.29 -2.50 6.24
C LEU A 60 -8.03 -2.76 5.41
N VAL A 61 -8.15 -2.70 4.07
CA VAL A 61 -7.01 -2.86 3.15
C VAL A 61 -6.00 -1.74 3.35
N PHE A 62 -6.43 -0.49 3.57
CA PHE A 62 -5.52 0.61 3.90
C PHE A 62 -4.73 0.37 5.19
N GLY A 63 -5.41 -0.02 6.26
CA GLY A 63 -4.77 -0.34 7.54
C GLY A 63 -3.80 -1.52 7.42
N LEU A 64 -4.23 -2.58 6.72
CA LEU A 64 -3.39 -3.74 6.46
C LEU A 64 -2.17 -3.38 5.61
N ALA A 65 -2.33 -2.57 4.57
CA ALA A 65 -1.23 -2.10 3.74
C ALA A 65 -0.20 -1.32 4.57
N LEU A 66 -0.64 -0.41 5.46
CA LEU A 66 0.26 0.31 6.37
C LEU A 66 1.03 -0.63 7.29
N VAL A 67 0.35 -1.60 7.91
CA VAL A 67 0.98 -2.61 8.77
C VAL A 67 1.99 -3.46 8.00
N LEU A 68 1.64 -3.91 6.79
CA LEU A 68 2.53 -4.69 5.93
C LEU A 68 3.77 -3.88 5.55
N VAL A 69 3.63 -2.59 5.23
CA VAL A 69 4.78 -1.71 4.97
C VAL A 69 5.69 -1.62 6.18
N MET A 70 5.13 -1.32 7.35
CA MET A 70 5.89 -1.24 8.60
C MET A 70 6.59 -2.58 8.92
N ARG A 71 5.96 -3.72 8.60
CA ARG A 71 6.47 -5.06 8.88
C ARG A 71 7.58 -5.50 7.93
N PHE A 72 7.42 -5.25 6.63
CA PHE A 72 8.34 -5.77 5.62
C PHE A 72 9.51 -4.83 5.33
N ARG A 73 9.30 -3.51 5.37
CA ARG A 73 10.36 -2.51 5.19
C ARG A 73 9.91 -1.16 5.75
N PRO A 74 10.25 -0.79 6.99
CA PRO A 74 9.98 0.55 7.53
C PRO A 74 10.68 1.69 6.76
N ALA A 75 11.53 1.36 5.76
CA ALA A 75 12.17 2.28 4.82
C ALA A 75 11.55 2.28 3.39
N GLY A 76 10.48 1.51 3.13
CA GLY A 76 9.85 1.32 1.80
C GLY A 76 10.34 0.08 1.02
N LEU A 77 9.60 -0.33 -0.03
CA LEU A 77 9.86 -1.55 -0.84
C LEU A 77 11.26 -1.62 -1.50
N TRP A 78 11.98 -0.50 -1.65
CA TRP A 78 13.29 -0.44 -2.30
C TRP A 78 14.31 0.30 -1.40
N PRO A 79 15.59 -0.13 -1.33
CA PRO A 79 16.57 0.45 -0.40
C PRO A 79 16.79 1.94 -0.66
N SER A 80 16.76 2.73 0.41
CA SER A 80 17.01 4.16 0.38
C SER A 80 18.42 4.48 -0.13
N SER A 81 18.49 5.27 -1.20
CA SER A 81 19.75 5.87 -1.69
C SER A 81 20.37 6.85 -0.67
N GLN A 82 19.64 7.20 0.40
CA GLN A 82 20.12 8.04 1.50
C GLN A 82 21.31 7.43 2.24
N ARG A 83 21.35 6.11 2.48
CA ARG A 83 22.52 5.48 3.13
C ARG A 83 23.76 5.51 2.26
N ARG A 84 23.60 5.50 0.93
CA ARG A 84 24.70 5.67 -0.03
C ARG A 84 25.20 7.12 -0.09
N ARG A 85 24.34 8.11 0.18
CA ARG A 85 24.73 9.53 0.21
C ARG A 85 25.48 9.85 1.50
N GLU A 86 25.00 9.38 2.65
CA GLU A 86 25.69 9.55 3.94
C GLU A 86 27.10 8.90 3.94
N LEU A 87 27.26 7.74 3.29
CA LEU A 87 28.56 7.08 3.13
C LEU A 87 29.51 7.77 2.13
N ALA A 88 28.97 8.50 1.15
CA ALA A 88 29.77 9.25 0.18
C ALA A 88 30.21 10.61 0.72
N GLU A 89 29.36 11.24 1.54
CA GLU A 89 29.60 12.56 2.14
C GLU A 89 30.54 12.48 3.37
N SER A 90 30.72 11.30 3.95
CA SER A 90 31.71 11.04 5.01
C SER A 90 33.05 10.48 4.49
N ALA A 91 33.21 10.43 3.16
CA ALA A 91 34.44 10.00 2.48
C ALA A 91 35.22 11.17 1.82
N ASP A 92 34.71 12.39 1.88
CA ASP A 92 35.40 13.67 1.59
C ASP A 92 35.72 14.40 2.90
#